data_AF-A0A7V4CLU7-F1
#
_entry.id   AF-A0A7V4CLU7-F1
#
_cell.length_a   1.000
_cell.length_b   1.000
_cell.length_c   1.000
_cell.angle_alpha   90.00
_cell.angle_beta   90.00
_cell.angle_gamma   90.00
#
_symmetry.space_group_name_H-M   'P 1'
#
loop_
_entity.id
_entity.type
_entity.pdbx_description
1 polymer ?
#
loop_
_entity_poly.entity_id
_entity_poly.type
_entity_poly.pdbx_seq_one_letter_code
_entity_poly.pdbx_strand_id
1 'polypeptide(L)'
;MVCWLPSFKIPTKKASSFLSAARRLIKEKCGIEWQVSSKVGQRITEITFYEPTFGYRVDLQTPWETIRKAEQEFNKVMNETRIALLKLADSYGATVLVITAYENKYVEPKKLLEAMAEEDKAVKVLADALQKVKPSIEMFTDILTVDSIFEKAKKRSKLY
;
A
#
# COMPACT_ATOMS: atom_id res chain seq x y z
N MET A 1 3.52 0.85 8.08
CA MET A 1 2.90 1.19 6.79
C MET A 1 1.91 2.30 7.03
N VAL A 2 2.23 3.53 6.60
CA VAL A 2 1.28 4.63 6.66
C VAL A 2 0.10 4.30 5.74
N CYS A 3 -1.04 3.94 6.34
CA CYS A 3 -2.24 3.61 5.60
C CYS A 3 -2.97 4.91 5.24
N TRP A 4 -3.20 5.13 3.95
CA TRP A 4 -3.93 6.29 3.47
C TRP A 4 -4.83 5.89 2.31
N LEU A 5 -5.90 6.64 2.10
CA LEU A 5 -6.82 6.45 0.98
C LEU A 5 -6.69 7.63 0.02
N PRO A 6 -6.83 7.42 -1.30
CA PRO A 6 -6.94 8.49 -2.29
C PRO A 6 -8.30 9.21 -2.19
N SER A 7 -8.62 9.69 -0.98
CA SER A 7 -9.70 10.61 -0.68
C SER A 7 -9.11 11.96 -0.32
N PHE A 8 -9.59 12.99 -1.02
CA PHE A 8 -9.03 14.34 -0.97
C PHE A 8 -10.11 15.36 -0.63
N LYS A 9 -9.78 16.27 0.29
CA LYS A 9 -10.56 17.50 0.51
C LYS A 9 -9.90 18.65 -0.22
N ILE A 10 -10.66 19.27 -1.13
CA ILE A 10 -10.18 20.31 -2.04
C ILE A 10 -11.14 21.50 -2.01
N PRO A 11 -10.64 22.75 -2.16
CA PRO A 11 -11.52 23.90 -2.34
C PRO A 11 -12.49 23.69 -3.51
N THR A 12 -13.79 23.84 -3.29
CA THR A 12 -14.83 23.50 -4.29
C THR A 12 -14.60 24.18 -5.65
N LYS A 13 -14.08 25.42 -5.66
CA LYS A 13 -13.73 26.16 -6.89
C LYS A 13 -12.67 25.48 -7.76
N LYS A 14 -11.84 24.60 -7.20
CA LYS A 14 -10.76 23.86 -7.87
C LYS A 14 -11.12 22.39 -8.11
N ALA A 15 -12.27 21.91 -7.65
CA ALA A 15 -12.61 20.50 -7.64
C ALA A 15 -12.77 19.91 -9.05
N SER A 16 -13.41 20.63 -9.97
CA SER A 16 -13.63 20.17 -11.35
C SER A 16 -12.34 20.05 -12.15
N SER A 17 -11.45 21.05 -12.04
CA SER A 17 -10.16 21.05 -12.70
C SER A 17 -9.22 20.00 -12.11
N PHE A 18 -9.23 19.81 -10.79
CA PHE A 18 -8.52 18.71 -10.14
C PHE A 18 -9.01 17.35 -10.63
N LEU A 19 -10.34 17.12 -10.63
CA LEU A 19 -10.91 15.85 -11.07
C LEU A 19 -10.52 15.50 -12.51
N SER A 20 -10.55 16.49 -13.39
CA SER A 20 -10.16 16.33 -14.79
C SER A 20 -8.67 15.99 -14.93
N ALA A 21 -7.81 16.72 -14.22
CA ALA A 21 -6.37 16.47 -14.22
C ALA A 21 -6.03 15.09 -13.62
N ALA A 22 -6.70 14.70 -12.54
CA ALA A 22 -6.52 13.41 -11.87
C ALA A 22 -6.94 12.24 -12.78
N ARG A 23 -8.09 12.33 -13.45
CA ARG A 23 -8.53 11.30 -14.41
C ARG A 23 -7.55 11.13 -15.57
N ARG A 24 -7.05 12.25 -16.12
CA ARG A 24 -6.04 12.21 -17.17
C ARG A 24 -4.76 11.54 -16.69
N LEU A 25 -4.26 11.94 -15.52
CA LEU A 25 -3.07 11.36 -14.91
C LEU A 25 -3.19 9.84 -14.67
N ILE A 26 -4.33 9.40 -14.13
CA ILE A 26 -4.62 7.99 -13.90
C ILE A 26 -4.58 7.21 -15.21
N LYS A 27 -5.27 7.71 -16.25
CA LYS A 27 -5.29 7.08 -17.57
C LYS A 27 -3.92 7.01 -18.22
N GLU A 28 -3.11 8.07 -18.11
CA GLU A 28 -1.73 8.11 -18.61
C GLU A 28 -0.80 7.14 -17.88
N LYS A 29 -0.99 6.96 -16.57
CA LYS A 29 -0.10 6.15 -15.72
C LYS A 29 -0.42 4.67 -15.72
N CYS A 30 -1.69 4.30 -15.56
CA CYS A 30 -2.08 2.90 -15.39
C CYS A 30 -2.99 2.37 -16.50
N GLY A 31 -3.42 3.21 -17.46
CA GLY A 31 -4.28 2.80 -18.58
C GLY A 31 -5.71 2.40 -18.17
N ILE A 32 -6.02 2.41 -16.88
CA ILE A 32 -7.29 1.94 -16.30
C ILE A 32 -7.98 3.11 -15.60
N GLU A 33 -9.26 3.32 -15.88
CA GLU A 33 -10.02 4.36 -15.19
C GLU A 33 -10.40 3.91 -13.78
N TRP A 34 -10.12 4.77 -12.79
CA TRP A 34 -10.52 4.54 -11.41
C TRP A 34 -11.94 5.07 -11.20
N GLN A 35 -12.72 4.35 -10.40
CA GLN A 35 -14.04 4.82 -10.03
C GLN A 35 -13.91 6.05 -9.12
N VAL A 36 -14.81 7.03 -9.27
CA VAL A 36 -14.77 8.27 -8.49
C VAL A 36 -16.09 8.48 -7.77
N SER A 37 -16.01 8.83 -6.49
CA SER A 37 -17.11 9.40 -5.72
C SER A 37 -16.76 10.82 -5.30
N SER A 38 -17.73 11.72 -5.38
CA SER A 38 -17.54 13.12 -4.97
C SER A 38 -18.68 13.59 -4.09
N LYS A 39 -18.34 14.21 -2.96
CA LYS A 39 -19.29 14.88 -2.07
C LYS A 39 -19.03 16.38 -2.12
N VAL A 40 -19.88 17.09 -2.87
CA VAL A 40 -19.74 18.53 -3.10
C VAL A 40 -20.30 19.29 -1.90
N GLY A 41 -19.44 20.07 -1.25
CA GLY A 41 -19.82 21.02 -0.21
C GLY A 41 -19.66 22.46 -0.68
N GLN A 42 -20.15 23.41 0.13
CA GLN A 42 -20.18 24.84 -0.22
C GLN A 42 -18.77 25.44 -0.41
N ARG A 43 -17.80 25.04 0.41
CA ARG A 43 -16.41 25.54 0.35
C ARG A 43 -15.39 24.45 0.04
N ILE A 44 -15.66 23.22 0.48
CA ILE A 44 -14.80 22.06 0.32
C ILE A 44 -15.58 20.98 -0.40
N THR A 45 -14.96 20.34 -1.39
CA THR A 45 -15.44 19.13 -2.04
C THR A 45 -14.53 17.98 -1.63
N GLU A 46 -15.13 16.88 -1.23
CA GLU A 46 -14.43 15.63 -0.99
C GLU A 46 -14.49 14.77 -2.25
N ILE A 47 -13.35 14.26 -2.70
CA ILE A 47 -13.22 13.42 -3.89
C ILE A 47 -12.46 12.17 -3.51
N THR A 48 -13.10 11.02 -3.64
CA THR A 48 -12.51 9.70 -3.38
C THR A 48 -12.36 8.96 -4.70
N PHE A 49 -11.15 8.49 -4.96
CA PHE A 49 -10.87 7.57 -6.06
C PHE A 49 -10.83 6.14 -5.52
N TYR A 50 -11.39 5.19 -6.26
CA TYR A 50 -11.35 3.78 -5.92
C TYR A 50 -10.47 3.08 -6.95
N GLU A 51 -9.32 2.60 -6.46
CA GLU A 51 -8.38 1.84 -7.28
C GLU A 51 -8.99 0.48 -7.64
N PRO A 52 -8.78 0.01 -8.89
CA PRO A 52 -9.15 -1.34 -9.26
C PRO A 52 -8.34 -2.34 -8.43
N THR A 53 -8.93 -3.49 -8.11
CA THR A 53 -8.24 -4.58 -7.45
C THR A 53 -7.65 -5.54 -8.48
N PHE A 54 -6.51 -6.15 -8.16
CA PHE A 54 -5.98 -7.23 -8.99
C PHE A 54 -6.94 -8.42 -8.94
N GLY A 55 -7.57 -8.70 -10.07
CA GLY A 55 -8.51 -9.81 -10.20
C GLY A 55 -7.80 -11.09 -10.60
N TYR A 56 -7.93 -12.13 -9.80
CA TYR A 56 -7.54 -13.48 -10.21
C TYR A 56 -8.66 -14.06 -11.08
N ARG A 57 -8.50 -14.00 -12.41
CA ARG A 57 -9.23 -14.96 -13.25
C ARG A 57 -8.57 -16.32 -13.03
N VAL A 58 -9.36 -17.26 -12.51
CA VAL A 58 -8.91 -18.63 -12.22
C VAL A 58 -8.81 -19.38 -13.54
N ASP A 59 -7.81 -19.01 -14.34
CA ASP A 59 -7.31 -19.87 -15.40
C ASP A 59 -6.24 -20.78 -14.77
N LEU A 60 -6.66 -22.00 -14.42
CA LEU A 60 -5.80 -23.01 -13.78
C LEU A 60 -4.61 -23.42 -14.66
N GLN A 61 -4.58 -23.00 -15.93
CA GLN A 61 -3.45 -23.26 -16.82
C GLN A 61 -2.31 -22.25 -16.64
N THR A 62 -2.58 -21.09 -16.04
CA THR A 62 -1.54 -20.07 -15.83
C THR A 62 -0.69 -20.45 -14.61
N PRO A 63 0.64 -20.59 -14.75
CA PRO A 63 1.53 -20.86 -13.62
C PRO A 63 1.43 -19.79 -12.54
N TRP A 64 1.50 -20.22 -11.27
CA TRP A 64 1.40 -19.34 -10.12
C TRP A 64 2.45 -18.22 -10.13
N GLU A 65 3.67 -18.51 -10.58
CA GLU A 65 4.76 -17.55 -10.67
C GLU A 65 4.44 -16.41 -11.65
N THR A 66 3.74 -16.72 -12.74
CA THR A 66 3.31 -15.72 -13.73
C THR A 66 2.23 -14.82 -13.14
N ILE A 67 1.26 -15.40 -12.41
CA ILE A 67 0.21 -14.65 -11.71
C ILE A 67 0.84 -13.71 -10.67
N ARG A 68 1.80 -14.20 -9.88
CA ARG A 68 2.51 -13.40 -8.89
C ARG A 68 3.31 -12.25 -9.49
N LYS A 69 3.99 -12.48 -10.62
CA LYS A 69 4.70 -11.40 -11.33
C LYS A 69 3.73 -10.32 -11.83
N ALA A 70 2.60 -10.73 -12.42
CA ALA A 70 1.58 -9.79 -12.87
C ALA A 70 0.97 -8.99 -11.72
N GLU A 71 0.70 -9.62 -10.57
CA GLU A 71 0.22 -8.95 -9.37
C GLU A 71 1.24 -7.92 -8.85
N GLN A 72 2.54 -8.26 -8.82
CA GLN A 72 3.60 -7.35 -8.41
C GLN A 72 3.70 -6.13 -9.34
N GLU A 73 3.67 -6.35 -10.66
CA GLU A 73 3.68 -5.27 -11.64
C GLU A 73 2.44 -4.38 -11.52
N PHE A 74 1.25 -4.97 -11.36
CA PHE A 74 0.02 -4.24 -11.13
C PHE A 74 0.11 -3.36 -9.88
N ASN A 75 0.51 -3.94 -8.74
CA ASN A 75 0.63 -3.22 -7.48
C ASN A 75 1.66 -2.09 -7.56
N LYS A 76 2.76 -2.29 -8.29
CA LYS A 76 3.75 -1.25 -8.56
C LYS A 76 3.15 -0.08 -9.32
N VAL A 77 2.44 -0.35 -10.42
CA VAL A 77 1.78 0.69 -11.24
C VAL A 77 0.72 1.44 -10.44
N MET A 78 -0.09 0.73 -9.63
CA MET A 78 -1.07 1.36 -8.76
C MET A 78 -0.41 2.28 -7.73
N ASN A 79 0.64 1.81 -7.05
CA ASN A 79 1.36 2.62 -6.07
C ASN A 79 2.01 3.87 -6.70
N GLU A 80 2.63 3.74 -7.87
CA GLU A 80 3.18 4.89 -8.61
C GLU A 80 2.09 5.90 -8.99
N THR A 81 0.90 5.42 -9.38
CA THR A 81 -0.25 6.25 -9.71
C THR A 81 -0.78 6.98 -8.47
N ARG A 82 -0.87 6.29 -7.32
CA ARG A 82 -1.23 6.88 -6.02
C ARG A 82 -0.28 8.02 -5.63
N ILE A 83 1.03 7.80 -5.74
CA ILE A 83 2.05 8.81 -5.44
C ILE A 83 1.92 10.00 -6.39
N ALA A 84 1.65 9.76 -7.67
CA ALA A 84 1.45 10.84 -8.64
C ALA A 84 0.19 11.67 -8.32
N LEU A 85 -0.91 11.03 -7.90
CA LEU A 85 -2.12 11.71 -7.43
C LEU A 85 -1.84 12.58 -6.19
N LEU A 86 -1.05 12.10 -5.24
CA LEU A 86 -0.64 12.89 -4.07
C LEU A 86 0.11 14.17 -4.48
N LYS A 87 1.08 14.04 -5.40
CA LYS A 87 1.83 15.18 -5.93
C LYS A 87 0.94 16.17 -6.66
N LEU A 88 -0.02 15.68 -7.44
CA LEU A 88 -1.02 16.52 -8.09
C LEU A 88 -1.86 17.25 -7.04
N ALA A 89 -2.36 16.53 -6.03
CA ALA A 89 -3.22 17.08 -4.99
C ALA A 89 -2.57 18.25 -4.23
N ASP A 90 -1.26 18.18 -4.00
CA ASP A 90 -0.48 19.27 -3.39
C ASP A 90 -0.60 20.60 -4.17
N SER A 91 -0.46 20.55 -5.49
CA SER A 91 -0.56 21.74 -6.35
C SER A 91 -1.96 22.38 -6.35
N TYR A 92 -2.99 21.64 -5.94
CA TYR A 92 -4.36 22.13 -5.83
C TYR A 92 -4.71 22.65 -4.42
N GLY A 93 -3.79 22.55 -3.45
CA GLY A 93 -4.06 22.85 -2.05
C GLY A 93 -5.02 21.86 -1.42
N ALA A 94 -4.93 20.59 -1.85
CA ALA A 94 -5.72 19.51 -1.30
C ALA A 94 -5.16 19.02 0.05
N THR A 95 -5.99 18.35 0.82
CA THR A 95 -5.55 17.48 1.92
C THR A 95 -6.01 16.06 1.65
N VAL A 96 -5.25 15.07 2.10
CA VAL A 96 -5.49 13.64 1.85
C VAL A 96 -5.85 12.91 3.14
N LEU A 97 -6.76 11.95 3.04
CA LEU A 97 -7.18 11.12 4.16
C LEU A 97 -6.14 10.05 4.51
N VAL A 98 -5.59 10.15 5.71
CA VAL A 98 -4.75 9.14 6.35
C VAL A 98 -5.58 8.40 7.39
N ILE A 99 -5.50 7.08 7.36
CA ILE A 99 -6.18 6.19 8.29
C ILE A 99 -5.13 5.68 9.27
N THR A 100 -5.31 6.03 10.54
CA THR A 100 -4.50 5.49 11.62
C THR A 100 -5.33 4.49 12.44
N ALA A 101 -4.67 3.74 13.33
CA ALA A 101 -5.35 2.80 14.22
C ALA A 101 -6.36 3.49 15.17
N TYR A 102 -6.22 4.80 15.39
CA TYR A 102 -7.00 5.55 16.39
C TYR A 102 -7.95 6.56 15.77
N GLU A 103 -7.58 7.16 14.63
CA GLU A 103 -8.39 8.18 13.97
C GLU A 103 -8.13 8.29 12.46
N ASN A 104 -9.12 8.84 11.76
CA ASN A 104 -9.00 9.27 10.38
C ASN A 104 -8.69 10.76 10.35
N LYS A 105 -7.60 11.15 9.69
CA LYS A 105 -7.15 12.54 9.65
C LYS A 105 -6.83 13.00 8.24
N TYR A 106 -7.13 14.25 7.95
CA TYR A 106 -6.72 14.90 6.71
C TYR A 106 -5.39 15.62 6.90
N VAL A 107 -4.40 15.30 6.08
CA VAL A 107 -3.05 15.86 6.15
C VAL A 107 -2.62 16.44 4.81
N GLU A 108 -1.59 17.28 4.83
CA GLU A 108 -0.99 17.82 3.62
C GLU A 108 -0.24 16.72 2.85
N PRO A 109 -0.38 16.62 1.51
CA PRO A 109 0.28 15.59 0.72
C PRO A 109 1.81 15.58 0.87
N LYS A 110 2.46 16.75 1.04
CA LYS A 110 3.91 16.83 1.28
C LYS A 110 4.34 16.08 2.53
N LYS A 111 3.65 16.31 3.65
CA LYS A 111 3.95 15.64 4.93
C LYS A 111 3.77 14.13 4.82
N LEU A 112 2.77 13.68 4.06
CA LEU A 112 2.58 12.26 3.80
C LEU A 112 3.73 11.68 2.96
N LEU A 113 4.18 12.37 1.92
CA LEU A 113 5.31 11.94 1.10
C LEU A 113 6.62 11.89 1.90
N GLU A 114 6.85 12.84 2.80
CA GLU A 114 7.99 12.84 3.72
C GLU A 114 7.93 11.64 4.67
N ALA A 115 6.78 11.39 5.29
CA ALA A 115 6.58 10.24 6.18
C ALA A 115 6.78 8.90 5.45
N MET A 116 6.32 8.78 4.19
CA MET A 116 6.56 7.60 3.37
C MET A 116 8.05 7.41 3.07
N ALA A 117 8.79 8.49 2.78
CA ALA A 117 10.22 8.40 2.52
C ALA A 117 11.04 8.04 3.77
N GLU A 118 10.62 8.50 4.95
CA GLU A 118 11.22 8.09 6.22
C GLU A 118 10.91 6.62 6.54
N GLU A 119 9.68 6.18 6.30
CA GLU A 119 9.30 4.78 6.45
C GLU A 119 10.14 3.87 5.54
N ASP A 120 10.31 4.23 4.26
CA ASP A 120 11.13 3.46 3.32
C ASP A 120 12.59 3.33 3.80
N LYS A 121 13.15 4.39 4.41
CA LYS A 121 14.49 4.33 5.01
C LYS A 121 14.53 3.38 6.20
N ALA A 122 13.54 3.46 7.10
CA ALA A 122 13.45 2.60 8.26
C ALA A 122 13.29 1.11 7.88
N VAL A 123 12.46 0.81 6.88
CA VAL A 123 12.27 -0.53 6.35
C VAL A 123 13.56 -1.09 5.77
N LYS A 124 14.34 -0.30 5.03
CA LYS A 124 15.64 -0.73 4.49
C LYS A 124 16.63 -1.09 5.61
N VAL A 125 16.74 -0.24 6.63
CA VAL A 125 17.62 -0.51 7.78
C VAL A 125 17.22 -1.79 8.51
N LEU A 126 15.92 -2.00 8.72
CA LEU A 126 15.39 -3.23 9.33
C LEU A 126 15.62 -4.46 8.45
N ALA A 127 15.44 -4.34 7.13
CA ALA A 127 15.70 -5.42 6.19
C ALA A 127 17.18 -5.85 6.22
N ASP A 128 18.10 -4.88 6.20
CA ASP A 128 19.54 -5.14 6.31
C ASP A 128 19.89 -5.80 7.66
N ALA A 129 19.27 -5.35 8.75
CA ALA A 129 19.44 -5.96 10.07
C ALA A 129 18.91 -7.40 10.10
N LEU A 130 17.71 -7.65 9.57
CA LEU A 130 17.14 -9.00 9.45
C LEU A 130 18.00 -9.91 8.57
N GLN A 131 18.57 -9.41 7.48
CA GLN A 131 19.45 -10.17 6.60
C GLN A 131 20.77 -10.54 7.28
N LYS A 132 21.28 -9.69 8.18
CA LYS A 132 22.46 -10.00 9.02
C LYS A 132 22.16 -11.04 10.10
N VAL A 133 20.92 -11.09 10.60
CA VAL A 133 20.48 -12.05 11.63
C VAL A 133 20.01 -13.38 11.00
N LYS A 134 19.65 -13.36 9.71
CA LYS A 134 19.19 -14.55 8.96
C LYS A 134 20.13 -15.75 9.05
N PRO A 135 21.46 -15.64 8.89
CA PRO A 135 22.37 -16.78 9.07
C PRO A 135 22.33 -17.37 10.48
N SER A 136 22.18 -16.52 11.50
CA SER A 136 22.06 -16.96 12.89
C SER A 136 20.72 -17.66 13.15
N ILE A 137 19.63 -17.25 12.50
CA ILE A 137 18.32 -17.92 12.56
C ILE A 137 18.36 -19.25 11.79
N GLU A 138 19.02 -19.28 10.63
CA GLU A 138 19.23 -20.48 9.82
C GLU A 138 20.08 -21.53 10.56
N MET A 139 20.96 -21.13 11.48
CA MET A 139 21.66 -22.05 12.39
C MET A 139 20.75 -22.70 13.46
N PHE A 140 19.51 -22.20 13.64
CA PHE A 140 18.52 -22.77 14.56
C PHE A 140 17.35 -23.46 13.84
N THR A 141 17.43 -23.72 12.54
CA THR A 141 16.38 -24.43 11.79
C THR A 141 16.04 -25.80 12.39
N ASP A 142 17.02 -26.44 13.02
CA ASP A 142 16.87 -27.74 13.70
C ASP A 142 15.97 -27.68 14.95
N ILE A 143 15.57 -26.47 15.39
CA ILE A 143 14.66 -26.23 16.53
C ILE A 143 13.25 -25.86 16.04
N LEU A 144 13.11 -25.45 14.78
CA LEU A 144 11.88 -24.91 14.20
C LEU A 144 11.24 -25.83 13.15
N THR A 145 11.85 -26.97 12.82
CA THR A 145 11.20 -28.00 12.01
C THR A 145 10.10 -28.69 12.82
N VAL A 146 8.98 -28.98 12.16
CA VAL A 146 7.83 -29.68 12.77
C VAL A 146 8.29 -30.98 13.45
N ASP A 147 9.20 -31.72 12.82
CA ASP A 147 9.76 -32.97 13.36
C ASP A 147 10.56 -32.75 14.66
N SER A 148 11.34 -31.67 14.76
CA SER A 148 12.09 -31.34 15.98
C SER A 148 11.19 -30.97 17.17
N ILE A 149 10.04 -30.35 16.88
CA ILE A 149 9.02 -29.98 17.85
C ILE A 149 8.32 -31.26 18.36
N PHE A 150 7.99 -32.19 17.46
CA PHE A 150 7.43 -33.50 17.81
C PHE A 150 8.39 -34.37 18.64
N GLU A 151 9.67 -34.43 18.27
CA GLU A 151 10.73 -35.12 19.01
C GLU A 151 10.88 -34.57 20.44
N LYS A 152 10.94 -33.23 20.60
CA LYS A 152 11.01 -32.58 21.92
C LYS A 152 9.74 -32.81 22.75
N ALA A 153 8.56 -32.81 22.13
CA ALA A 153 7.30 -33.10 22.82
C ALA A 153 7.26 -34.56 23.33
N LYS A 154 7.68 -35.54 22.51
CA LYS A 154 7.82 -36.95 22.91
C LYS A 154 8.82 -37.17 24.04
N LYS A 155 9.96 -36.45 24.06
CA LYS A 155 10.94 -36.54 25.15
C LYS A 155 10.36 -36.03 26.48
N ARG A 156 9.55 -34.96 26.46
CA ARG A 156 8.87 -34.43 27.65
C ARG A 156 7.74 -35.34 28.15
N SER A 157 7.01 -36.02 27.26
CA SER A 157 5.92 -36.93 27.67
C SER A 157 6.40 -38.25 28.27
N LYS A 158 7.69 -38.60 28.16
CA LYS A 158 8.31 -39.78 28.82
C LYS A 158 8.87 -39.48 30.21
N LEU A 159 8.87 -38.22 30.62
CA LEU A 159 9.33 -37.74 31.93
C LEU A 159 8.18 -37.57 32.94
N TYR A 160 6.95 -37.90 32.54
CA TYR A 160 5.75 -37.95 33.37
C TYR A 160 5.10 -39.33 33.28
#